data_AF-A0A7Y2F680-F1
#
_entry.id   AF-A0A7Y2F680-F1
#
_cell.length_a   1.000
_cell.length_b   1.000
_cell.length_c   1.000
_cell.angle_alpha   90.00
_cell.angle_beta   90.00
_cell.angle_gamma   90.00
#
_symmetry.space_group_name_H-M   'P 1'
#
loop_
_entity.id
_entity.type
_entity.pdbx_description
1 polymer ?
#
loop_
_entity_poly.entity_id
_entity_poly.type
_entity_poly.pdbx_seq_one_letter_code
_entity_poly.pdbx_strand_id
1 'polypeptide(L)'
;MSDEFQAEFLRQRAEDDRQMLADPITYLQDWSVFAWETDDLNPQTATYRRLPAGSLRSSDRADADQVSQWLSAIDQSSYERYPAREVENLDHYVAHAVEPLAQRVRRGITSARLNEPITDNGPYLAATLLSRKADERQILFNDAQLFLDVLDLSATQRYEWFGDSIDDSMIFALSHILVGQTQPIVDRVADTGRSDIDRASLIAYFPVSVWNGYLNRDDCIQILRDQWECLSQQARDSDGTEMLKMAIFDAACLLSLPDSHPLMQQATSEGIENFALSPKSARTCREKPEEADEILRRKVIQYKRLTDVIEQGGQFNSTAIRPKRPAAQSKVTHRSATDTALPTPSITATGASDRVGRNDTCPCGSGKKYKKCCMRNQ
;
A
#
# COMPACT_ATOMS: atom_id res chain seq x y z
N MET A 1 -40.49 2.92 -39.69
CA MET A 1 -39.23 2.18 -39.47
C MET A 1 -39.58 1.02 -38.57
N SER A 2 -39.47 -0.20 -39.11
CA SER A 2 -40.17 -1.42 -38.64
C SER A 2 -39.57 -2.01 -37.36
N ASP A 3 -40.39 -2.75 -36.61
CA ASP A 3 -40.00 -3.52 -35.41
C ASP A 3 -38.79 -4.46 -35.67
N GLU A 4 -38.59 -4.88 -36.92
CA GLU A 4 -37.39 -5.63 -37.36
C GLU A 4 -36.09 -4.83 -37.24
N PHE A 5 -36.11 -3.53 -37.54
CA PHE A 5 -34.93 -2.68 -37.37
C PHE A 5 -34.57 -2.53 -35.90
N GLN A 6 -35.57 -2.43 -35.03
CA GLN A 6 -35.37 -2.32 -33.59
C GLN A 6 -34.88 -3.64 -32.98
N ALA A 7 -35.41 -4.77 -33.45
CA ALA A 7 -34.93 -6.09 -33.04
C ALA A 7 -33.49 -6.37 -33.50
N GLU A 8 -33.15 -5.97 -34.72
CA GLU A 8 -31.78 -6.11 -35.24
C GLU A 8 -30.80 -5.19 -34.53
N PHE A 9 -31.19 -3.94 -34.25
CA PHE A 9 -30.39 -3.01 -33.43
C PHE A 9 -30.12 -3.56 -32.03
N LEU A 10 -31.12 -4.14 -31.37
CA LEU A 10 -30.95 -4.72 -30.03
C LEU A 10 -30.08 -5.98 -30.05
N ARG A 11 -30.17 -6.82 -31.10
CA ARG A 11 -29.27 -7.96 -31.27
C ARG A 11 -27.83 -7.52 -31.49
N GLN A 12 -27.61 -6.55 -32.38
CA GLN A 12 -26.28 -6.02 -32.66
C GLN A 12 -25.67 -5.48 -31.37
N ARG A 13 -26.42 -4.70 -30.60
CA ARG A 13 -25.96 -4.14 -29.34
C ARG A 13 -25.65 -5.20 -28.27
N ALA A 14 -26.47 -6.25 -28.17
CA ALA A 14 -26.20 -7.35 -27.24
C ALA A 14 -24.97 -8.18 -27.63
N GLU A 15 -24.66 -8.28 -28.93
CA GLU A 15 -23.44 -8.93 -29.41
C GLU A 15 -22.21 -8.04 -29.20
N ASP A 16 -22.34 -6.73 -29.45
CA ASP A 16 -21.31 -5.73 -29.18
C ASP A 16 -20.96 -5.70 -27.67
N ASP A 17 -21.98 -5.70 -26.80
CA ASP A 17 -21.80 -5.77 -25.33
C ASP A 17 -21.13 -7.09 -24.91
N ARG A 18 -21.45 -8.21 -25.58
CA ARG A 18 -20.82 -9.52 -25.31
C ARG A 18 -19.36 -9.52 -25.74
N GLN A 19 -19.03 -8.94 -26.89
CA GLN A 19 -17.65 -8.79 -27.37
C GLN A 19 -16.84 -7.85 -26.48
N MET A 20 -17.43 -6.75 -26.04
CA MET A 20 -16.84 -5.83 -25.05
C MET A 20 -16.50 -6.55 -23.74
N LEU A 21 -17.41 -7.38 -23.22
CA LEU A 21 -17.16 -8.09 -21.96
C LEU A 21 -16.16 -9.24 -22.10
N ALA A 22 -16.05 -9.84 -23.29
CA ALA A 22 -15.13 -10.93 -23.56
C ALA A 22 -13.67 -10.47 -23.77
N ASP A 23 -13.47 -9.36 -24.49
CA ASP A 23 -12.16 -8.74 -24.68
C ASP A 23 -12.29 -7.20 -24.71
N PRO A 24 -12.38 -6.56 -23.52
CA PRO A 24 -12.61 -5.13 -23.40
C PRO A 24 -11.49 -4.32 -24.07
N ILE A 25 -10.26 -4.84 -24.07
CA ILE A 25 -9.10 -4.12 -24.60
C ILE A 25 -9.17 -4.07 -26.12
N THR A 26 -9.41 -5.20 -26.79
CA THR A 26 -9.54 -5.22 -28.25
C THR A 26 -10.78 -4.47 -28.72
N TYR A 27 -11.90 -4.59 -28.01
CA TYR A 27 -13.14 -3.88 -28.34
C TYR A 27 -12.99 -2.36 -28.21
N LEU A 28 -12.31 -1.87 -27.17
CA LEU A 28 -12.09 -0.43 -26.96
C LEU A 28 -11.00 0.17 -27.86
N GLN A 29 -10.14 -0.66 -28.49
CA GLN A 29 -9.15 -0.18 -29.46
C GLN A 29 -9.79 0.40 -30.73
N ASP A 30 -10.96 -0.13 -31.12
CA ASP A 30 -11.72 0.33 -32.30
C ASP A 30 -12.78 1.39 -31.96
N TRP A 31 -12.91 1.76 -30.67
CA TRP A 31 -13.82 2.81 -30.26
C TRP A 31 -13.36 4.18 -30.79
N SER A 32 -14.29 4.88 -31.44
CA SER A 32 -14.07 6.18 -32.10
C SER A 32 -13.49 7.29 -31.22
N VAL A 33 -13.54 7.19 -29.89
CA VAL A 33 -12.91 8.17 -28.99
C VAL A 33 -11.38 8.03 -28.95
N PHE A 34 -10.85 6.82 -29.20
CA PHE A 34 -9.41 6.55 -29.20
C PHE A 34 -8.78 6.52 -30.58
N ALA A 35 -9.59 6.50 -31.63
CA ALA A 35 -9.12 6.49 -33.02
C ALA A 35 -9.01 7.89 -33.65
N TRP A 36 -9.37 8.95 -32.91
CA TRP A 36 -9.44 10.31 -33.43
C TRP A 36 -8.87 11.33 -32.42
N GLU A 37 -8.06 12.26 -32.90
CA GLU A 37 -7.51 13.37 -32.11
C GLU A 37 -8.04 14.72 -32.61
N THR A 38 -8.03 15.72 -31.73
CA THR A 38 -8.37 17.11 -32.08
C THR A 38 -7.44 18.05 -31.32
N ASP A 39 -6.90 19.05 -32.01
CA ASP A 39 -6.16 20.16 -31.39
C ASP A 39 -7.11 21.29 -30.96
N ASP A 40 -8.38 21.22 -31.35
CA ASP A 40 -9.39 22.25 -31.08
C ASP A 40 -9.96 22.11 -29.66
N LEU A 41 -9.97 23.23 -28.92
CA LEU A 41 -10.47 23.29 -27.54
C LEU A 41 -12.00 23.33 -27.43
N ASN A 42 -12.71 23.67 -28.52
CA ASN A 42 -14.16 23.75 -28.53
C ASN A 42 -14.77 22.49 -29.20
N PRO A 43 -15.42 21.60 -28.44
CA PRO A 43 -15.95 20.34 -28.97
C PRO A 43 -17.07 20.52 -29.99
N GLN A 44 -17.76 21.67 -30.03
CA GLN A 44 -18.86 21.90 -30.99
C GLN A 44 -18.38 22.27 -32.39
N THR A 45 -17.13 22.74 -32.52
CA THR A 45 -16.53 23.16 -33.79
C THR A 45 -15.24 22.41 -34.09
N ALA A 46 -14.93 21.38 -33.30
CA ALA A 46 -13.68 20.66 -33.39
C ALA A 46 -13.57 19.87 -34.70
N THR A 47 -12.40 19.95 -35.30
CA THR A 47 -12.02 19.19 -36.48
C THR A 47 -11.24 17.97 -36.04
N TYR A 48 -11.87 16.80 -36.13
CA TYR A 48 -11.27 15.53 -35.72
C TYR A 48 -10.43 14.93 -36.84
N ARG A 49 -9.21 14.52 -36.52
CA ARG A 49 -8.34 13.74 -37.41
C ARG A 49 -8.26 12.31 -36.92
N ARG A 50 -8.44 11.34 -37.83
CA ARG A 50 -8.24 9.93 -37.51
C ARG A 50 -6.76 9.67 -37.27
N LEU A 51 -6.43 9.06 -36.14
CA LEU A 51 -5.09 8.54 -35.89
C LEU A 51 -4.79 7.46 -36.94
N PRO A 52 -3.59 7.47 -37.56
CA PRO A 52 -3.17 6.38 -38.44
C PRO A 52 -3.30 5.02 -37.76
N ALA A 53 -3.56 3.95 -38.52
CA ALA A 53 -3.55 2.59 -37.96
C ALA A 53 -2.17 2.31 -37.33
N GLY A 54 -2.13 2.04 -36.02
CA GLY A 54 -0.89 1.91 -35.24
C GLY A 54 -0.34 3.23 -34.63
N SER A 55 -1.06 4.36 -34.75
CA SER A 55 -0.72 5.63 -34.09
C SER A 55 -1.33 5.81 -32.71
N LEU A 56 -2.11 4.85 -32.21
CA LEU A 56 -2.06 4.55 -30.78
C LEU A 56 -0.59 4.25 -30.52
N ARG A 57 0.13 5.26 -30.01
CA ARG A 57 1.55 5.14 -29.73
C ARG A 57 1.71 3.79 -29.04
N SER A 58 2.55 2.94 -29.61
CA SER A 58 3.21 1.88 -28.87
C SER A 58 4.01 2.57 -27.77
N SER A 59 3.35 3.09 -26.74
CA SER A 59 4.00 3.64 -25.58
C SER A 59 4.51 2.43 -24.82
N ASP A 60 5.83 2.24 -24.86
CA ASP A 60 6.56 1.58 -23.79
C ASP A 60 5.98 0.21 -23.39
N ARG A 61 5.94 -0.74 -24.32
CA ARG A 61 5.80 -2.14 -23.92
C ARG A 61 7.19 -2.67 -23.59
N ALA A 62 7.41 -3.08 -22.34
CA ALA A 62 8.61 -3.83 -21.99
C ALA A 62 8.62 -5.14 -22.78
N ASP A 63 9.76 -5.50 -23.36
CA ASP A 63 9.93 -6.78 -24.03
C ASP A 63 9.91 -7.93 -23.01
N ALA A 64 9.42 -9.11 -23.43
CA ALA A 64 9.28 -10.27 -22.55
C ALA A 64 10.62 -10.71 -21.95
N ASP A 65 11.70 -10.61 -22.73
CA ASP A 65 13.05 -10.92 -22.25
C ASP A 65 13.51 -9.93 -21.18
N GLN A 66 13.16 -8.64 -21.30
CA GLN A 66 13.48 -7.63 -20.29
C GLN A 66 12.72 -7.89 -18.98
N VAL A 67 11.42 -8.18 -19.08
CA VAL A 67 10.59 -8.53 -17.92
C VAL A 67 11.15 -9.78 -17.24
N SER A 68 11.52 -10.81 -18.00
CA SER A 68 12.15 -12.03 -17.46
C SER A 68 13.48 -11.75 -16.76
N GLN A 69 14.31 -10.85 -17.30
CA GLN A 69 15.56 -10.43 -16.67
C GLN A 69 15.32 -9.71 -15.33
N TRP A 70 14.36 -8.79 -15.27
CA TRP A 70 14.03 -8.07 -14.04
C TRP A 70 13.46 -9.01 -12.98
N LEU A 71 12.58 -9.92 -13.39
CA LEU A 71 12.02 -10.95 -12.52
C LEU A 71 13.11 -11.89 -11.97
N SER A 72 14.09 -12.27 -12.79
CA SER A 72 15.25 -13.04 -12.33
C SER A 72 16.12 -12.25 -11.35
N ALA A 73 16.21 -10.93 -11.48
CA ALA A 73 17.00 -10.11 -10.56
C ALA A 73 16.36 -10.04 -9.17
N ILE A 74 15.03 -9.94 -9.08
CA ILE A 74 14.33 -9.97 -7.79
C ILE A 74 14.43 -11.35 -7.11
N ASP A 75 14.45 -12.45 -7.87
CA ASP A 75 14.69 -13.80 -7.31
C ASP A 75 16.13 -14.03 -6.83
N GLN A 76 17.07 -13.16 -7.22
CA GLN A 76 18.47 -13.19 -6.78
C GLN A 76 18.78 -12.14 -5.71
N SER A 77 17.74 -11.45 -5.22
CA SER A 77 17.84 -10.43 -4.21
C SER A 77 18.05 -11.02 -2.82
N SER A 78 18.68 -10.26 -1.94
CA SER A 78 18.91 -10.65 -0.55
C SER A 78 18.92 -9.42 0.35
N TYR A 79 19.02 -9.61 1.66
CA TYR A 79 19.09 -8.50 2.61
C TYR A 79 20.13 -7.43 2.24
N GLU A 80 21.30 -7.84 1.72
CA GLU A 80 22.38 -6.91 1.32
C GLU A 80 22.34 -6.51 -0.17
N ARG A 81 21.49 -7.16 -0.98
CA ARG A 81 21.43 -6.97 -2.43
C ARG A 81 20.02 -6.61 -2.87
N TYR A 82 19.78 -5.30 -2.96
CA TYR A 82 18.55 -4.73 -3.48
C TYR A 82 18.69 -4.38 -4.98
N PRO A 83 17.94 -5.03 -5.90
CA PRO A 83 18.00 -4.77 -7.33
C PRO A 83 17.15 -3.53 -7.71
N ALA A 84 17.62 -2.34 -7.33
CA ALA A 84 16.85 -1.11 -7.39
C ALA A 84 16.28 -0.80 -8.80
N ARG A 85 17.12 -0.92 -9.84
CA ARG A 85 16.74 -0.62 -11.22
C ARG A 85 15.66 -1.58 -11.71
N GLU A 86 15.80 -2.87 -11.44
CA GLU A 86 14.88 -3.89 -11.89
C GLU A 86 13.54 -3.81 -11.15
N VAL A 87 13.55 -3.44 -9.87
CA VAL A 87 12.34 -3.16 -9.10
C VAL A 87 11.62 -1.92 -9.62
N GLU A 88 12.34 -0.83 -9.92
CA GLU A 88 11.75 0.38 -10.53
C GLU A 88 11.15 0.09 -11.91
N ASN A 89 11.84 -0.69 -12.74
CA ASN A 89 11.32 -1.11 -14.04
C ASN A 89 10.06 -1.98 -13.88
N LEU A 90 10.08 -2.96 -12.96
CA LEU A 90 8.92 -3.78 -12.69
C LEU A 90 7.76 -2.93 -12.18
N ASP A 91 7.97 -1.97 -11.27
CA ASP A 91 6.92 -1.04 -10.82
C ASP A 91 6.31 -0.26 -11.99
N HIS A 92 7.12 0.21 -12.93
CA HIS A 92 6.62 0.93 -14.09
C HIS A 92 5.85 0.01 -15.06
N TYR A 93 6.28 -1.24 -15.21
CA TYR A 93 5.73 -2.20 -16.17
C TYR A 93 4.96 -3.37 -15.52
N VAL A 94 4.39 -3.18 -14.32
CA VAL A 94 3.72 -4.28 -13.56
C VAL A 94 2.64 -4.97 -14.38
N ALA A 95 1.92 -4.23 -15.24
CA ALA A 95 0.88 -4.78 -16.11
C ALA A 95 1.39 -5.95 -17.01
N HIS A 96 2.68 -5.97 -17.36
CA HIS A 96 3.32 -7.03 -18.14
C HIS A 96 3.85 -8.19 -17.30
N ALA A 97 3.83 -8.06 -15.97
CA ALA A 97 4.43 -9.00 -15.04
C ALA A 97 3.45 -9.53 -13.97
N VAL A 98 2.15 -9.22 -14.06
CA VAL A 98 1.16 -9.54 -13.02
C VAL A 98 1.19 -11.01 -12.61
N GLU A 99 1.02 -11.93 -13.55
CA GLU A 99 0.98 -13.37 -13.24
C GLU A 99 2.34 -13.93 -12.77
N PRO A 100 3.48 -13.61 -13.41
CA PRO A 100 4.79 -14.00 -12.87
C PRO A 100 5.08 -13.46 -11.47
N LEU A 101 4.61 -12.24 -11.14
CA LEU A 101 4.71 -11.70 -9.78
C LEU A 101 3.80 -12.47 -8.83
N ALA A 102 2.55 -12.76 -9.22
CA ALA A 102 1.61 -13.51 -8.40
C ALA A 102 2.15 -14.91 -8.07
N GLN A 103 2.79 -15.58 -9.03
CA GLN A 103 3.46 -16.87 -8.80
C GLN A 103 4.55 -16.80 -7.73
N ARG A 104 5.32 -15.70 -7.65
CA ARG A 104 6.32 -15.49 -6.60
C ARG A 104 5.68 -15.30 -5.23
N VAL A 105 4.55 -14.61 -5.16
CA VAL A 105 3.76 -14.50 -3.92
C VAL A 105 3.24 -15.88 -3.51
N ARG A 106 2.66 -16.66 -4.42
CA ARG A 106 2.20 -18.04 -4.15
C ARG A 106 3.33 -18.93 -3.65
N ARG A 107 4.51 -18.86 -4.29
CA ARG A 107 5.74 -19.55 -3.83
C ARG A 107 6.07 -19.18 -2.39
N GLY A 108 6.12 -17.88 -2.07
CA GLY A 108 6.40 -17.41 -0.72
C GLY A 108 5.38 -17.91 0.31
N ILE A 109 4.09 -17.90 -0.01
CA ILE A 109 3.03 -18.44 0.85
C ILE A 109 3.25 -19.93 1.11
N THR A 110 3.49 -20.72 0.05
CA THR A 110 3.72 -22.16 0.17
C THR A 110 4.94 -22.46 1.05
N SER A 111 6.08 -21.84 0.76
CA SER A 111 7.31 -22.02 1.51
C SER A 111 7.17 -21.57 2.97
N ALA A 112 6.47 -20.46 3.23
CA ALA A 112 6.17 -19.99 4.57
C ALA A 112 5.34 -20.99 5.37
N ARG A 113 4.27 -21.55 4.78
CA ARG A 113 3.42 -22.58 5.40
C ARG A 113 4.19 -23.87 5.70
N LEU A 114 5.18 -24.21 4.87
CA LEU A 114 6.08 -25.34 5.07
C LEU A 114 7.24 -25.05 6.04
N ASN A 115 7.36 -23.82 6.53
CA ASN A 115 8.47 -23.33 7.35
C ASN A 115 9.85 -23.55 6.69
N GLU A 116 9.90 -23.38 5.36
CA GLU A 116 11.15 -23.38 4.62
C GLU A 116 11.96 -22.11 4.93
N PRO A 117 13.30 -22.17 4.91
CA PRO A 117 14.12 -20.98 5.07
C PRO A 117 13.97 -20.06 3.86
N ILE A 118 13.98 -18.75 4.11
CA ILE A 118 14.02 -17.77 3.02
C ILE A 118 15.30 -17.89 2.23
N THR A 119 15.13 -17.88 0.90
CA THR A 119 16.21 -17.97 -0.07
C THR A 119 16.42 -16.67 -0.83
N ASP A 120 15.37 -15.86 -0.98
CA ASP A 120 15.38 -14.59 -1.68
C ASP A 120 14.21 -13.68 -1.24
N ASN A 121 14.30 -12.38 -1.55
CA ASN A 121 13.26 -11.40 -1.20
C ASN A 121 12.25 -11.16 -2.33
N GLY A 122 12.23 -12.01 -3.37
CA GLY A 122 11.33 -11.93 -4.52
C GLY A 122 9.84 -11.99 -4.15
N PRO A 123 9.37 -12.87 -3.24
CA PRO A 123 7.96 -12.90 -2.82
C PRO A 123 7.52 -11.59 -2.18
N TYR A 124 8.35 -11.00 -1.32
CA TYR A 124 8.11 -9.70 -0.71
C TYR A 124 8.00 -8.58 -1.75
N LEU A 125 8.98 -8.48 -2.65
CA LEU A 125 8.97 -7.47 -3.71
C LEU A 125 7.76 -7.63 -4.63
N ALA A 126 7.42 -8.87 -5.01
CA ALA A 126 6.27 -9.14 -5.87
C ALA A 126 4.95 -8.75 -5.21
N ALA A 127 4.76 -9.10 -3.94
CA ALA A 127 3.55 -8.74 -3.21
C ALA A 127 3.44 -7.22 -2.99
N THR A 128 4.56 -6.53 -2.73
CA THR A 128 4.63 -5.07 -2.62
C THR A 128 4.23 -4.38 -3.93
N LEU A 129 4.77 -4.84 -5.07
CA LEU A 129 4.46 -4.27 -6.39
C LEU A 129 3.00 -4.49 -6.78
N LEU A 130 2.49 -5.72 -6.58
CA LEU A 130 1.10 -6.05 -6.91
C LEU A 130 0.11 -5.27 -6.05
N SER A 131 0.28 -5.29 -4.72
CA SER A 131 -0.64 -4.59 -3.81
C SER A 131 -0.66 -3.08 -4.08
N ARG A 132 0.51 -2.45 -4.20
CA ARG A 132 0.63 -1.04 -4.54
C ARG A 132 -0.06 -0.68 -5.86
N LYS A 133 0.12 -1.48 -6.92
CA LYS A 133 -0.48 -1.17 -8.23
C LYS A 133 -1.96 -1.48 -8.32
N ALA A 134 -2.43 -2.47 -7.57
CA ALA A 134 -3.85 -2.72 -7.39
C ALA A 134 -4.52 -1.56 -6.64
N ASP A 135 -3.90 -1.06 -5.57
CA ASP A 135 -4.33 0.15 -4.84
C ASP A 135 -4.33 1.41 -5.73
N GLU A 136 -3.26 1.64 -6.49
CA GLU A 136 -3.18 2.73 -7.48
C GLU A 136 -4.14 2.57 -8.67
N ARG A 137 -4.88 1.45 -8.77
CA ARG A 137 -5.74 1.08 -9.90
C ARG A 137 -5.02 1.10 -11.25
N GLN A 138 -3.71 0.88 -11.25
CA GLN A 138 -2.87 0.85 -12.46
C GLN A 138 -2.86 -0.53 -13.12
N ILE A 139 -3.32 -1.56 -12.42
CA ILE A 139 -3.51 -2.91 -12.96
C ILE A 139 -4.90 -3.44 -12.61
N LEU A 140 -5.45 -4.29 -13.48
CA LEU A 140 -6.58 -5.15 -13.13
C LEU A 140 -6.01 -6.40 -12.45
N PHE A 141 -6.12 -6.44 -11.13
CA PHE A 141 -5.74 -7.60 -10.33
C PHE A 141 -6.98 -8.06 -9.56
N ASN A 142 -7.40 -9.31 -9.73
CA ASN A 142 -8.66 -9.84 -9.19
C ASN A 142 -8.47 -11.05 -8.26
N ASP A 143 -7.23 -11.45 -7.96
CA ASP A 143 -6.93 -12.58 -7.09
C ASP A 143 -6.91 -12.13 -5.62
N ALA A 144 -8.10 -11.91 -5.06
CA ALA A 144 -8.25 -11.57 -3.64
C ALA A 144 -7.64 -12.65 -2.74
N GLN A 145 -7.82 -13.92 -3.13
CA GLN A 145 -7.38 -15.06 -2.33
C GLN A 145 -5.87 -15.05 -2.13
N LEU A 146 -5.09 -14.62 -3.13
CA LEU A 146 -3.64 -14.48 -2.98
C LEU A 146 -3.26 -13.57 -1.81
N PHE A 147 -3.89 -12.41 -1.68
CA PHE A 147 -3.61 -11.45 -0.62
C PHE A 147 -4.17 -11.90 0.72
N LEU A 148 -5.36 -12.50 0.72
CA LEU A 148 -5.95 -13.12 1.90
C LEU A 148 -5.07 -14.26 2.44
N ASP A 149 -4.46 -15.07 1.56
CA ASP A 149 -3.54 -16.14 1.93
C ASP A 149 -2.25 -15.61 2.58
N VAL A 150 -1.73 -14.46 2.12
CA VAL A 150 -0.61 -13.77 2.79
C VAL A 150 -1.02 -13.33 4.20
N LEU A 151 -2.22 -12.74 4.33
CA LEU A 151 -2.74 -12.33 5.63
C LEU A 151 -2.96 -13.52 6.57
N ASP A 152 -3.28 -14.71 6.06
CA ASP A 152 -3.49 -15.93 6.86
C ASP A 152 -2.21 -16.59 7.36
N LEU A 153 -1.05 -16.12 6.93
CA LEU A 153 0.22 -16.53 7.53
C LEU A 153 0.31 -16.00 8.97
N SER A 154 0.95 -16.79 9.84
CA SER A 154 1.27 -16.32 11.19
C SER A 154 2.11 -15.04 11.13
N ALA A 155 2.03 -14.19 12.15
CA ALA A 155 2.80 -12.94 12.20
C ALA A 155 4.31 -13.16 11.94
N THR A 156 4.88 -14.27 12.46
CA THR A 156 6.27 -14.64 12.21
C THR A 156 6.51 -15.00 10.74
N GLN A 157 5.72 -15.90 10.17
CA GLN A 157 5.85 -16.32 8.77
C GLN A 157 5.68 -15.14 7.80
N ARG A 158 4.68 -14.30 8.05
CA ARG A 158 4.39 -13.10 7.27
C ARG A 158 5.52 -12.08 7.37
N TYR A 159 6.00 -11.79 8.59
CA TYR A 159 7.14 -10.91 8.77
C TYR A 159 8.39 -11.44 8.04
N GLU A 160 8.68 -12.73 8.17
CA GLU A 160 9.83 -13.36 7.54
C GLU A 160 9.76 -13.18 6.02
N TRP A 161 8.67 -13.63 5.38
CA TRP A 161 8.55 -13.73 3.92
C TRP A 161 8.10 -12.46 3.22
N PHE A 162 7.39 -11.58 3.92
CA PHE A 162 6.68 -10.43 3.36
C PHE A 162 6.94 -9.11 4.13
N GLY A 163 7.74 -9.13 5.20
CA GLY A 163 8.15 -7.92 5.91
C GLY A 163 7.07 -7.26 6.78
N ASP A 164 7.44 -6.13 7.38
CA ASP A 164 6.69 -5.41 8.43
C ASP A 164 5.69 -4.37 7.88
N SER A 165 5.67 -4.13 6.56
CA SER A 165 4.94 -3.01 5.94
C SER A 165 3.89 -3.43 4.93
N ILE A 166 3.67 -4.74 4.76
CA ILE A 166 2.80 -5.22 3.68
C ILE A 166 1.32 -4.93 3.95
N ASP A 167 0.94 -4.78 5.22
CA ASP A 167 -0.45 -4.79 5.65
C ASP A 167 -1.26 -3.60 5.08
N ASP A 168 -0.76 -2.35 5.13
CA ASP A 168 -1.52 -1.18 4.65
C ASP A 168 -1.83 -1.25 3.14
N SER A 169 -0.80 -1.46 2.32
CA SER A 169 -0.96 -1.53 0.86
C SER A 169 -1.81 -2.73 0.45
N MET A 170 -1.69 -3.85 1.18
CA MET A 170 -2.52 -5.02 0.95
C MET A 170 -3.98 -4.77 1.29
N ILE A 171 -4.27 -4.13 2.43
CA ILE A 171 -5.62 -3.82 2.88
C ILE A 171 -6.31 -2.87 1.89
N PHE A 172 -5.60 -1.85 1.40
CA PHE A 172 -6.16 -0.92 0.43
C PHE A 172 -6.36 -1.58 -0.94
N ALA A 173 -5.41 -2.40 -1.39
CA ALA A 173 -5.59 -3.23 -2.58
C ALA A 173 -6.82 -4.13 -2.44
N LEU A 174 -6.99 -4.82 -1.31
CA LEU A 174 -8.17 -5.64 -1.03
C LEU A 174 -9.47 -4.84 -1.10
N SER A 175 -9.49 -3.56 -0.69
CA SER A 175 -10.68 -2.71 -0.84
C SER A 175 -11.11 -2.58 -2.31
N HIS A 176 -10.16 -2.49 -3.25
CA HIS A 176 -10.45 -2.45 -4.69
C HIS A 176 -10.78 -3.80 -5.28
N ILE A 177 -10.18 -4.88 -4.78
CA ILE A 177 -10.34 -6.23 -5.33
C ILE A 177 -11.64 -6.87 -4.85
N LEU A 178 -11.98 -6.70 -3.57
CA LEU A 178 -13.19 -7.28 -2.96
C LEU A 178 -14.45 -6.49 -3.28
N VAL A 179 -14.32 -5.22 -3.72
CA VAL A 179 -15.43 -4.36 -4.16
C VAL A 179 -16.60 -4.39 -3.17
N GLY A 180 -16.29 -4.16 -1.88
CA GLY A 180 -17.30 -4.08 -0.82
C GLY A 180 -17.71 -5.43 -0.21
N GLN A 181 -17.16 -6.56 -0.66
CA GLN A 181 -17.33 -7.83 0.07
C GLN A 181 -16.63 -7.75 1.43
N THR A 182 -17.39 -7.84 2.51
CA THR A 182 -16.88 -7.61 3.88
C THR A 182 -16.54 -8.90 4.61
N GLN A 183 -17.23 -10.00 4.31
CA GLN A 183 -17.13 -11.26 5.07
C GLN A 183 -15.69 -11.77 5.23
N PRO A 184 -14.84 -11.82 4.17
CA PRO A 184 -13.47 -12.28 4.33
C PRO A 184 -12.65 -11.48 5.35
N ILE A 185 -12.94 -10.18 5.49
CA ILE A 185 -12.24 -9.30 6.43
C ILE A 185 -12.87 -9.40 7.82
N VAL A 186 -14.21 -9.44 7.91
CA VAL A 186 -14.94 -9.65 9.17
C VAL A 186 -14.50 -10.94 9.86
N ASP A 187 -14.39 -12.05 9.12
CA ASP A 187 -13.95 -13.34 9.67
C ASP A 187 -12.55 -13.23 10.31
N ARG A 188 -11.63 -12.49 9.67
CA ARG A 188 -10.26 -12.30 10.15
C ARG A 188 -10.17 -11.33 11.33
N VAL A 189 -11.04 -10.32 11.39
CA VAL A 189 -11.16 -9.42 12.56
C VAL A 189 -11.72 -10.19 13.76
N ALA A 190 -12.67 -11.10 13.54
CA ALA A 190 -13.27 -11.92 14.58
C ALA A 190 -12.38 -13.07 15.09
N ASP A 191 -11.39 -13.51 14.31
CA ASP A 191 -10.47 -14.59 14.67
C ASP A 191 -9.55 -14.22 15.85
N THR A 192 -9.86 -14.72 17.05
CA THR A 192 -9.07 -14.50 18.26
C THR A 192 -7.72 -15.23 18.26
N GLY A 193 -7.47 -16.13 17.31
CA GLY A 193 -6.17 -16.77 17.10
C GLY A 193 -5.18 -15.86 16.37
N ARG A 194 -5.66 -14.77 15.76
CA ARG A 194 -4.85 -13.75 15.08
C ARG A 194 -4.34 -12.72 16.07
N SER A 195 -3.18 -12.12 15.77
CA SER A 195 -2.63 -11.05 16.62
C SER A 195 -3.55 -9.82 16.64
N ASP A 196 -3.62 -9.15 17.79
CA ASP A 196 -4.54 -8.02 17.95
C ASP A 196 -4.17 -6.83 17.06
N ILE A 197 -2.87 -6.62 16.81
CA ILE A 197 -2.41 -5.61 15.88
C ILE A 197 -2.85 -5.89 14.44
N ASP A 198 -2.81 -7.14 13.99
CA ASP A 198 -3.30 -7.51 12.65
C ASP A 198 -4.81 -7.25 12.56
N ARG A 199 -5.56 -7.70 13.56
CA ARG A 199 -7.02 -7.54 13.62
C ARG A 199 -7.42 -6.05 13.64
N ALA A 200 -6.69 -5.23 14.40
CA ALA A 200 -6.89 -3.77 14.43
C ALA A 200 -6.57 -3.12 13.08
N SER A 201 -5.48 -3.49 12.42
CA SER A 201 -5.12 -2.97 11.10
C SER A 201 -6.18 -3.27 10.04
N LEU A 202 -6.77 -4.47 10.05
CA LEU A 202 -7.83 -4.87 9.13
C LEU A 202 -9.08 -3.99 9.19
N ILE A 203 -9.33 -3.29 10.30
CA ILE A 203 -10.44 -2.35 10.42
C ILE A 203 -10.36 -1.22 9.38
N ALA A 204 -9.15 -0.84 8.92
CA ALA A 204 -8.98 0.19 7.89
C ALA A 204 -9.65 -0.17 6.56
N TYR A 205 -9.89 -1.45 6.27
CA TYR A 205 -10.62 -1.91 5.08
C TYR A 205 -11.99 -1.23 4.94
N PHE A 206 -12.73 -1.09 6.04
CA PHE A 206 -14.12 -0.63 6.03
C PHE A 206 -14.26 0.85 5.63
N PRO A 207 -13.64 1.83 6.32
CA PRO A 207 -13.75 3.23 5.93
C PRO A 207 -13.12 3.50 4.56
N VAL A 208 -12.08 2.76 4.16
CA VAL A 208 -11.50 2.88 2.81
C VAL A 208 -12.47 2.35 1.74
N SER A 209 -13.17 1.24 2.01
CA SER A 209 -14.19 0.71 1.09
C SER A 209 -15.39 1.65 0.94
N VAL A 210 -15.79 2.34 2.02
CA VAL A 210 -16.81 3.41 1.96
C VAL A 210 -16.31 4.59 1.13
N TRP A 211 -15.08 5.05 1.39
CA TRP A 211 -14.48 6.17 0.66
C TRP A 211 -14.36 5.90 -0.85
N ASN A 212 -14.00 4.68 -1.22
CA ASN A 212 -13.95 4.24 -2.61
C ASN A 212 -15.33 4.07 -3.26
N GLY A 213 -16.41 4.12 -2.49
CA GLY A 213 -17.79 3.93 -2.96
C GLY A 213 -18.19 2.47 -3.15
N TYR A 214 -17.43 1.52 -2.62
CA TYR A 214 -17.72 0.07 -2.74
C TYR A 214 -18.60 -0.47 -1.61
N LEU A 215 -18.56 0.17 -0.44
CA LEU A 215 -19.36 -0.21 0.72
C LEU A 215 -20.31 0.93 1.11
N ASN A 216 -21.58 0.62 1.37
CA ASN A 216 -22.51 1.61 1.90
C ASN A 216 -22.05 2.05 3.30
N ARG A 217 -22.12 3.35 3.58
CA ARG A 217 -21.68 3.93 4.85
C ARG A 217 -22.46 3.37 6.05
N ASP A 218 -23.77 3.18 5.93
CA ASP A 218 -24.60 2.72 7.05
C ASP A 218 -24.35 1.23 7.33
N ASP A 219 -24.18 0.42 6.29
CA ASP A 219 -23.77 -0.99 6.42
C ASP A 219 -22.39 -1.10 7.10
N CYS A 220 -21.45 -0.26 6.70
CA CYS A 220 -20.13 -0.16 7.34
C CYS A 220 -20.25 0.18 8.83
N ILE A 221 -21.08 1.16 9.19
CA ILE A 221 -21.30 1.55 10.60
C ILE A 221 -21.90 0.38 11.38
N GLN A 222 -22.86 -0.34 10.80
CA GLN A 222 -23.46 -1.50 11.46
C GLN A 222 -22.42 -2.60 11.69
N ILE A 223 -21.59 -2.93 10.71
CA ILE A 223 -20.51 -3.90 10.86
C ILE A 223 -19.56 -3.50 12.00
N LEU A 224 -19.12 -2.24 12.04
CA LEU A 224 -18.24 -1.74 13.09
C LEU A 224 -18.89 -1.81 14.48
N ARG A 225 -20.20 -1.53 14.58
CA ARG A 225 -20.96 -1.70 15.82
C ARG A 225 -21.04 -3.16 16.26
N ASP A 226 -21.35 -4.08 15.34
CA ASP A 226 -21.45 -5.50 15.66
C ASP A 226 -20.11 -6.05 16.16
N GLN A 227 -19.00 -5.64 15.54
CA GLN A 227 -17.65 -5.98 16.03
C GLN A 227 -17.39 -5.41 17.43
N TRP A 228 -17.76 -4.15 17.68
CA TRP A 228 -17.60 -3.53 19.00
C TRP A 228 -18.43 -4.24 20.10
N GLU A 229 -19.69 -4.57 19.79
CA GLU A 229 -20.59 -5.27 20.70
C GLU A 229 -20.06 -6.67 21.02
N CYS A 230 -19.56 -7.40 20.02
CA CYS A 230 -18.91 -8.70 20.22
C CYS A 230 -17.69 -8.59 21.15
N LEU A 231 -16.80 -7.61 20.91
CA LEU A 231 -15.64 -7.35 21.76
C LEU A 231 -16.02 -6.99 23.20
N SER A 232 -17.13 -6.28 23.38
CA SER A 232 -17.60 -5.86 24.72
C SER A 232 -18.19 -7.02 25.53
N GLN A 233 -18.56 -8.12 24.88
CA GLN A 233 -19.04 -9.36 25.52
C GLN A 233 -17.89 -10.31 25.89
N GLN A 234 -16.69 -10.12 25.32
CA GLN A 234 -15.50 -10.88 25.66
C GLN A 234 -14.94 -10.42 27.03
N ALA A 235 -14.29 -11.33 27.77
CA ALA A 235 -13.72 -10.99 29.08
C ALA A 235 -12.75 -9.80 28.96
N ARG A 236 -12.88 -8.81 29.86
CA ARG A 236 -12.24 -7.48 29.80
C ARG A 236 -10.70 -7.47 29.86
N ASP A 237 -10.04 -8.62 29.95
CA ASP A 237 -8.70 -8.71 30.56
C ASP A 237 -7.56 -8.90 29.54
N SER A 238 -7.81 -8.71 28.24
CA SER A 238 -6.73 -8.72 27.23
C SER A 238 -6.53 -7.34 26.61
N ASP A 239 -5.31 -6.81 26.72
CA ASP A 239 -4.81 -5.58 26.05
C ASP A 239 -5.20 -5.52 24.56
N GLY A 240 -5.39 -6.68 23.93
CA GLY A 240 -5.85 -6.82 22.55
C GLY A 240 -7.22 -6.24 22.24
N THR A 241 -8.18 -6.41 23.15
CA THR A 241 -9.57 -5.97 22.96
C THR A 241 -9.67 -4.45 22.89
N GLU A 242 -8.84 -3.76 23.67
CA GLU A 242 -8.75 -2.30 23.65
C GLU A 242 -8.21 -1.79 22.32
N MET A 243 -7.15 -2.43 21.78
CA MET A 243 -6.56 -2.04 20.49
C MET A 243 -7.56 -2.09 19.32
N LEU A 244 -8.37 -3.16 19.24
CA LEU A 244 -9.41 -3.24 18.21
C LEU A 244 -10.48 -2.17 18.39
N LYS A 245 -10.89 -1.88 19.63
CA LYS A 245 -11.83 -0.79 19.93
C LYS A 245 -11.25 0.56 19.51
N MET A 246 -9.98 0.82 19.76
CA MET A 246 -9.30 2.04 19.29
C MET A 246 -9.32 2.15 17.76
N ALA A 247 -9.11 1.04 17.03
CA ALA A 247 -9.18 1.02 15.57
C ALA A 247 -10.61 1.22 15.04
N ILE A 248 -11.62 0.62 15.68
CA ILE A 248 -13.04 0.87 15.36
C ILE A 248 -13.41 2.33 15.62
N PHE A 249 -12.90 2.92 16.71
CA PHE A 249 -13.10 4.33 17.02
C PHE A 249 -12.47 5.24 15.96
N ASP A 250 -11.27 4.93 15.48
CA ASP A 250 -10.65 5.64 14.36
C ASP A 250 -11.50 5.56 13.08
N ALA A 251 -12.00 4.36 12.74
CA ALA A 251 -12.89 4.18 11.58
C ALA A 251 -14.18 4.99 11.73
N ALA A 252 -14.80 5.00 12.92
CA ALA A 252 -15.97 5.82 13.21
C ALA A 252 -15.68 7.33 13.06
N CYS A 253 -14.49 7.78 13.45
CA CYS A 253 -14.06 9.15 13.22
C CYS A 253 -13.91 9.44 11.73
N LEU A 254 -13.26 8.56 10.95
CA LEU A 254 -13.09 8.73 9.50
C LEU A 254 -14.43 8.76 8.74
N LEU A 255 -15.43 8.04 9.23
CA LEU A 255 -16.80 8.06 8.71
C LEU A 255 -17.59 9.29 9.20
N SER A 256 -16.98 10.20 9.96
CA SER A 256 -17.59 11.41 10.51
C SER A 256 -18.81 11.13 11.39
N LEU A 257 -18.74 10.12 12.25
CA LEU A 257 -19.81 9.88 13.22
C LEU A 257 -19.84 11.01 14.26
N PRO A 258 -21.01 11.62 14.54
CA PRO A 258 -21.13 12.66 15.54
C PRO A 258 -21.00 12.07 16.96
N ASP A 259 -20.59 12.89 17.92
CA ASP A 259 -20.45 12.48 19.33
C ASP A 259 -21.76 11.97 19.96
N SER A 260 -22.93 12.30 19.38
CA SER A 260 -24.24 11.79 19.79
C SER A 260 -24.51 10.35 19.37
N HIS A 261 -23.70 9.78 18.47
CA HIS A 261 -23.89 8.42 18.00
C HIS A 261 -23.57 7.39 19.12
N PRO A 262 -24.36 6.31 19.28
CA PRO A 262 -24.18 5.35 20.38
C PRO A 262 -22.76 4.78 20.50
N LEU A 263 -22.15 4.38 19.38
CA LEU A 263 -20.76 3.90 19.35
C LEU A 263 -19.78 4.94 19.91
N MET A 264 -19.98 6.22 19.60
CA MET A 264 -19.10 7.32 20.03
C MET A 264 -19.25 7.63 21.52
N GLN A 265 -20.50 7.61 22.02
CA GLN A 265 -20.79 7.76 23.44
C GLN A 265 -20.19 6.60 24.24
N GLN A 266 -20.30 5.38 23.73
CA GLN A 266 -19.74 4.19 24.37
C GLN A 266 -18.21 4.28 24.42
N ALA A 267 -17.55 4.57 23.30
CA ALA A 267 -16.10 4.76 23.24
C ALA A 267 -15.63 5.82 24.26
N THR A 268 -16.35 6.94 24.38
CA THR A 268 -16.06 7.99 25.36
C THR A 268 -16.22 7.49 26.80
N SER A 269 -17.30 6.76 27.10
CA SER A 269 -17.56 6.22 28.44
C SER A 269 -16.54 5.17 28.88
N GLU A 270 -16.00 4.42 27.91
CA GLU A 270 -14.96 3.40 28.11
C GLU A 270 -13.55 4.01 28.12
N GLY A 271 -13.40 5.31 27.81
CA GLY A 271 -12.10 6.00 27.80
C GLY A 271 -11.21 5.62 26.61
N ILE A 272 -11.80 5.17 25.50
CA ILE A 272 -11.06 4.67 24.34
C ILE A 272 -10.34 5.80 23.62
N GLU A 273 -9.03 5.62 23.44
CA GLU A 273 -8.17 6.54 22.68
C GLU A 273 -8.11 6.16 21.18
N ASN A 274 -7.37 6.96 20.40
CA ASN A 274 -7.16 6.72 18.97
C ASN A 274 -5.98 5.76 18.73
N PHE A 275 -6.08 4.91 17.72
CA PHE A 275 -5.05 3.92 17.36
C PHE A 275 -3.99 4.50 16.42
N ALA A 276 -4.39 4.81 15.19
CA ALA A 276 -3.57 5.36 14.13
C ALA A 276 -3.82 6.86 13.92
N LEU A 277 -5.04 7.35 14.18
CA LEU A 277 -5.35 8.77 14.05
C LEU A 277 -4.77 9.57 15.21
N SER A 278 -4.27 10.77 14.92
CA SER A 278 -3.97 11.72 16.00
C SER A 278 -5.28 12.26 16.59
N PRO A 279 -5.34 12.58 17.90
CA PRO A 279 -6.54 13.14 18.53
C PRO A 279 -7.08 14.39 17.82
N LYS A 280 -6.18 15.20 17.26
CA LYS A 280 -6.55 16.35 16.43
C LYS A 280 -7.29 15.92 15.15
N SER A 281 -6.78 14.94 14.43
CA SER A 281 -7.42 14.46 13.20
C SER A 281 -8.76 13.77 13.49
N ALA A 282 -8.81 12.92 14.52
CA ALA A 282 -10.05 12.29 14.95
C ALA A 282 -11.14 13.33 15.25
N ARG A 283 -10.80 14.37 16.03
CA ARG A 283 -11.69 15.50 16.29
C ARG A 283 -12.13 16.22 15.01
N THR A 284 -11.19 16.54 14.13
CA THR A 284 -11.50 17.21 12.85
C THR A 284 -12.49 16.40 12.02
N CYS A 285 -12.30 15.09 11.88
CA CYS A 285 -13.24 14.28 11.09
C CYS A 285 -14.68 14.31 11.65
N ARG A 286 -14.86 14.49 12.96
CA ARG A 286 -16.18 14.54 13.62
C ARG A 286 -16.81 15.93 13.57
N GLU A 287 -16.02 16.97 13.86
CA GLU A 287 -16.50 18.35 13.95
C GLU A 287 -16.63 19.01 12.57
N LYS A 288 -15.87 18.52 11.57
CA LYS A 288 -15.80 19.06 10.21
C LYS A 288 -15.78 17.94 9.17
N PRO A 289 -16.92 17.31 8.88
CA PRO A 289 -17.00 16.18 7.94
C PRO A 289 -16.43 16.49 6.55
N GLU A 290 -16.52 17.75 6.11
CA GLU A 290 -15.93 18.21 4.85
C GLU A 290 -14.40 18.10 4.80
N GLU A 291 -13.72 18.10 5.94
CA GLU A 291 -12.26 17.92 6.04
C GLU A 291 -11.85 16.44 6.21
N ALA A 292 -12.80 15.52 6.42
CA ALA A 292 -12.52 14.10 6.67
C ALA A 292 -11.93 13.39 5.44
N ASP A 293 -12.40 13.72 4.23
CA ASP A 293 -11.86 13.20 2.96
C ASP A 293 -10.36 13.45 2.84
N GLU A 294 -9.91 14.67 3.13
CA GLU A 294 -8.51 15.06 3.05
C GLU A 294 -7.66 14.38 4.14
N ILE A 295 -8.24 14.08 5.31
CA ILE A 295 -7.56 13.30 6.35
C ILE A 295 -7.38 11.86 5.89
N LEU A 296 -8.44 11.24 5.36
CA LEU A 296 -8.39 9.87 4.86
C LEU A 296 -7.39 9.75 3.70
N ARG A 297 -7.41 10.67 2.73
CA ARG A 297 -6.43 10.73 1.62
C ARG A 297 -4.99 10.88 2.10
N ARG A 298 -4.71 11.82 2.99
CA ARG A 298 -3.32 12.15 3.37
C ARG A 298 -2.74 11.22 4.42
N LYS A 299 -3.55 10.70 5.34
CA LYS A 299 -3.08 9.97 6.52
C LYS A 299 -3.33 8.48 6.44
N VAL A 300 -4.38 8.06 5.74
CA VAL A 300 -4.74 6.65 5.62
C VAL A 300 -4.25 6.12 4.26
N ILE A 301 -4.70 6.71 3.15
CA ILE A 301 -4.36 6.29 1.77
C ILE A 301 -3.04 6.94 1.30
N GLN A 302 -2.12 7.28 2.19
CA GLN A 302 -0.94 8.07 1.81
C GLN A 302 -0.09 7.37 0.74
N TYR A 303 0.07 8.02 -0.43
CA TYR A 303 1.03 7.58 -1.44
C TYR A 303 2.47 7.71 -0.92
N LYS A 304 3.02 6.60 -0.43
CA LYS A 304 4.45 6.47 -0.10
C LYS A 304 5.24 6.20 -1.38
N ARG A 305 6.48 6.65 -1.47
CA ARG A 305 7.37 6.23 -2.57
C ARG A 305 7.67 4.75 -2.42
N LEU A 306 7.80 4.02 -3.53
CA LEU A 306 8.12 2.60 -3.51
C LEU A 306 9.33 2.27 -2.62
N THR A 307 10.39 3.06 -2.71
CA THR A 307 11.59 2.89 -1.88
C THR A 307 11.33 3.07 -0.38
N ASP A 308 10.41 3.97 0.01
CA ASP A 308 10.03 4.16 1.42
C ASP A 308 9.23 2.95 1.93
N VAL A 309 8.35 2.38 1.09
CA VAL A 309 7.57 1.16 1.42
C VAL A 309 8.51 -0.04 1.59
N ILE A 310 9.45 -0.22 0.64
CA ILE A 310 10.42 -1.31 0.65
C ILE A 310 11.34 -1.23 1.88
N GLU A 311 11.80 -0.02 2.21
CA GLU A 311 12.64 0.23 3.39
C GLU A 311 11.89 -0.02 4.71
N GLN A 312 10.61 0.37 4.78
CA GLN A 312 9.77 0.14 5.96
C GLN A 312 9.54 -1.36 6.22
N GLY A 313 9.41 -2.18 5.19
CA GLY A 313 9.17 -3.62 5.37
C GLY A 313 10.37 -4.39 5.90
N GLY A 314 11.55 -3.78 5.92
CA GLY A 314 12.71 -4.28 6.67
C GLY A 314 13.40 -5.51 6.07
N GLN A 315 13.07 -5.87 4.84
CA GLN A 315 13.64 -7.01 4.11
C GLN A 315 15.00 -6.72 3.47
N PHE A 316 15.39 -5.44 3.39
CA PHE A 316 16.67 -5.01 2.85
C PHE A 316 17.39 -4.09 3.82
N ASN A 317 18.72 -4.13 3.79
CA ASN A 317 19.57 -3.17 4.46
C ASN A 317 19.32 -1.76 3.89
N SER A 318 19.15 -0.75 4.76
CA SER A 318 18.90 0.63 4.33
C SER A 318 20.02 1.18 3.44
N THR A 319 21.26 0.76 3.65
CA THR A 319 22.39 1.16 2.78
C THR A 319 22.37 0.48 1.42
N ALA A 320 21.73 -0.69 1.29
CA ALA A 320 21.52 -1.35 0.01
C ALA A 320 20.42 -0.64 -0.81
N ILE A 321 19.36 -0.16 -0.14
CA ILE A 321 18.29 0.63 -0.77
C ILE A 321 18.78 2.04 -1.13
N ARG A 322 19.51 2.68 -0.21
CA ARG A 322 20.01 4.05 -0.33
C ARG A 322 21.53 4.06 -0.20
N PRO A 323 22.26 3.67 -1.25
CA PRO A 323 23.72 3.74 -1.21
C PRO A 323 24.15 5.18 -0.97
N LYS A 324 24.99 5.40 0.04
CA LYS A 324 25.59 6.72 0.28
C LYS A 324 26.33 7.11 -1.00
N ARG A 325 25.92 8.22 -1.64
CA ARG A 325 26.68 8.80 -2.74
C ARG A 325 28.13 8.93 -2.26
N PRO A 326 29.14 8.44 -3.01
CA PRO A 326 30.51 8.73 -2.68
C PRO A 326 30.62 10.25 -2.57
N ALA A 327 31.13 10.73 -1.44
CA ALA A 327 31.36 12.16 -1.26
C ALA A 327 32.20 12.59 -2.47
N ALA A 328 31.59 13.39 -3.36
CA ALA A 328 32.31 13.96 -4.47
C ALA A 328 33.52 14.64 -3.84
N GLN A 329 34.73 14.16 -4.17
CA GLN A 329 35.95 14.77 -3.69
C GLN A 329 35.91 16.21 -4.16
N SER A 330 35.52 17.12 -3.28
CA SER A 330 35.57 18.55 -3.50
C SER A 330 37.00 18.82 -3.91
N LYS A 331 37.24 19.12 -5.19
CA LYS A 331 38.53 19.57 -5.67
C LYS A 331 38.79 20.88 -4.95
N VAL A 332 39.49 20.81 -3.82
CA VAL A 332 40.00 21.97 -3.10
C VAL A 332 41.03 22.58 -4.04
N THR A 333 40.60 23.59 -4.79
CA THR A 333 41.51 24.47 -5.51
C THR A 333 42.38 25.17 -4.48
N HIS A 334 43.61 24.72 -4.34
CA HIS A 334 44.64 25.44 -3.58
C HIS A 334 44.86 26.81 -4.22
N ARG A 335 44.25 27.84 -3.64
CA ARG A 335 44.72 29.21 -3.80
C ARG A 335 45.82 29.44 -2.76
N SER A 336 47.05 29.52 -3.25
CA SER A 336 48.20 29.97 -2.48
C SER A 336 47.94 31.37 -1.94
N ALA A 337 48.05 31.52 -0.63
CA ALA A 337 48.34 32.80 0.02
C ALA A 337 49.24 32.51 1.21
N THR A 338 50.46 33.02 1.11
CA THR A 338 51.46 33.14 2.16
C THR A 338 50.93 33.95 3.34
N ASP A 339 51.36 33.50 4.51
CA ASP A 339 51.84 34.25 5.67
C ASP A 339 51.09 34.08 7.00
N THR A 340 51.95 34.01 8.00
CA THR A 340 51.90 33.63 9.41
C THR A 340 50.85 34.31 10.30
N ALA A 341 50.20 33.50 11.16
CA ALA A 341 50.10 33.65 12.63
C ALA A 341 48.87 32.91 13.19
N LEU A 342 49.11 31.97 14.10
CA LEU A 342 48.09 31.26 14.87
C LEU A 342 47.42 32.20 15.90
N PRO A 343 46.10 32.07 16.09
CA PRO A 343 45.59 32.03 17.45
C PRO A 343 44.70 30.80 17.69
N THR A 344 44.88 30.26 18.88
CA THR A 344 44.23 29.10 19.50
C THR A 344 42.71 29.11 19.36
N PRO A 345 42.05 28.01 18.96
CA PRO A 345 40.60 27.90 19.09
C PRO A 345 40.23 27.57 20.54
N SER A 346 39.36 28.42 21.09
CA SER A 346 38.64 28.20 22.34
C SER A 346 37.87 26.88 22.31
N ILE A 347 38.13 26.01 23.28
CA ILE A 347 37.32 24.82 23.54
C ILE A 347 35.96 25.30 24.04
N THR A 348 34.94 25.25 23.18
CA THR A 348 33.55 25.08 23.63
C THR A 348 33.18 23.64 23.34
N ALA A 349 33.46 22.77 24.31
CA ALA A 349 32.93 21.42 24.35
C ALA A 349 31.41 21.51 24.57
N THR A 350 30.63 21.23 23.53
CA THR A 350 29.27 20.73 23.68
C THR A 350 29.19 19.44 22.87
N GLY A 351 28.86 18.35 23.57
CA GLY A 351 29.16 16.98 23.15
C GLY A 351 28.50 16.57 21.84
N ALA A 352 29.34 16.32 20.84
CA ALA A 352 29.00 15.43 19.74
C ALA A 352 29.15 13.99 20.26
N SER A 353 28.11 13.48 20.94
CA SER A 353 27.91 12.02 20.93
C SER A 353 27.17 11.69 19.64
N ASP A 354 27.81 10.88 18.81
CA ASP A 354 27.18 10.27 17.63
C ASP A 354 25.84 9.65 18.05
N ARG A 355 24.74 10.29 17.65
CA ARG A 355 23.41 9.77 17.93
C ARG A 355 23.20 8.54 17.04
N VAL A 356 23.42 7.37 17.61
CA VAL A 356 23.12 6.07 16.98
C VAL A 356 21.65 6.07 16.54
N GLY A 357 21.39 5.75 15.27
CA GLY A 357 20.06 5.72 14.70
C GLY A 357 19.22 4.62 15.35
N ARG A 358 17.93 4.89 15.56
CA ARG A 358 16.99 3.99 16.27
C ARG A 358 16.93 2.57 15.67
N ASN A 359 17.12 2.42 14.35
CA ASN A 359 17.08 1.12 13.67
C ASN A 359 18.46 0.51 13.39
N ASP A 360 19.56 1.21 13.68
CA ASP A 360 20.92 0.73 13.44
C ASP A 360 21.26 -0.42 14.40
N THR A 361 22.26 -1.24 14.08
CA THR A 361 22.76 -2.31 14.98
C THR A 361 23.21 -1.71 16.32
N CYS A 362 22.77 -2.27 17.46
CA CYS A 362 23.15 -1.69 18.76
C CYS A 362 24.67 -1.78 18.95
N PRO A 363 25.34 -0.68 19.35
CA PRO A 363 26.77 -0.65 19.67
C PRO A 363 27.19 -1.59 20.81
N CYS A 364 26.28 -2.19 21.58
CA CYS A 364 26.61 -3.16 22.62
C CYS A 364 27.06 -4.53 22.08
N GLY A 365 27.08 -4.72 20.76
CA GLY A 365 27.51 -5.98 20.14
C GLY A 365 26.47 -7.11 20.21
N SER A 366 25.22 -6.82 20.63
CA SER A 366 24.16 -7.83 20.72
C SER A 366 23.63 -8.33 19.36
N GLY A 367 24.02 -7.70 18.25
CA GLY A 367 23.48 -7.97 16.92
C GLY A 367 22.02 -7.51 16.71
N LYS A 368 21.37 -6.94 17.74
CA LYS A 368 19.98 -6.46 17.68
C LYS A 368 19.92 -4.98 17.28
N LYS A 369 18.83 -4.54 16.63
CA LYS A 369 18.56 -3.10 16.35
C LYS A 369 18.57 -2.28 17.65
N TYR A 370 19.09 -1.04 17.63
CA TYR A 370 19.27 -0.17 18.80
C TYR A 370 17.97 0.02 19.59
N LYS A 371 16.84 0.24 18.90
CA LYS A 371 15.49 0.33 19.50
C LYS A 371 15.02 -0.91 20.26
N LYS A 372 15.55 -2.09 19.94
CA LYS A 372 15.16 -3.37 20.56
C LYS A 372 16.16 -3.83 21.61
N CYS A 373 17.20 -3.04 21.89
CA CYS A 373 18.23 -3.37 22.85
C CYS A 373 18.49 -2.17 23.77
N CYS A 374 19.54 -1.43 23.50
CA CYS A 374 20.11 -0.44 24.41
C CYS A 374 19.22 0.80 24.60
N MET A 375 18.32 1.08 23.66
CA MET A 375 17.33 2.16 23.78
C MET A 375 16.16 1.83 24.71
N ARG A 376 15.92 0.54 25.02
CA ARG A 376 14.91 0.13 26.01
C ARG A 376 15.44 0.13 27.44
N ASN A 377 16.76 0.22 27.59
CA ASN A 377 17.47 0.19 28.88
C ASN A 377 18.03 1.57 29.26
N GLN A 378 17.67 2.61 28.51
CA GLN A 378 17.85 4.03 28.84
C GLN A 378 16.48 4.59 29.20
#